data_AF-A0A934DFX2-F1
#
_entry.id   AF-A0A934DFX2-F1
#
_cell.length_a   1.000
_cell.length_b   1.000
_cell.length_c   1.000
_cell.angle_alpha   90.00
_cell.angle_beta   90.00
_cell.angle_gamma   90.00
#
_symmetry.space_group_name_H-M   'P 1'
#
loop_
_entity.id
_entity.type
_entity.pdbx_description
1 polymer ?
#
loop_
_entity_poly.entity_id
_entity_poly.type
_entity_poly.pdbx_seq_one_letter_code
_entity_poly.pdbx_strand_id
1 'polypeptide(L)'
;MKLSDLLGFRPELERCTHCARRVDEGVITRALATTSSGILCADCSEGLDNSQKISSSTWQALCRLQSADEAGDVMNLELSPRTREEIRHSLRVHFQNHIEGFRGLRSEEVFAAIL
;
A
#
# COMPACT_ATOMS: atom_id res chain seq x y z
N MET A 1 9.01 -16.37 -4.15
CA MET A 1 9.67 -15.05 -4.19
C MET A 1 8.56 -14.02 -4.09
N LYS A 2 8.52 -13.24 -3.02
CA LYS A 2 7.35 -12.42 -2.69
C LYS A 2 7.27 -11.20 -3.62
N LEU A 3 6.09 -10.92 -4.17
CA LEU A 3 5.88 -9.84 -5.14
C LEU A 3 6.27 -8.47 -4.57
N SER A 4 6.05 -8.25 -3.27
CA SER A 4 6.42 -7.03 -2.54
C SER A 4 7.93 -6.82 -2.48
N ASP A 5 8.72 -7.89 -2.34
CA ASP A 5 10.18 -7.82 -2.25
C ASP A 5 10.78 -7.42 -3.62
N LEU A 6 10.18 -7.88 -4.72
CA LEU A 6 10.59 -7.47 -6.07
C LEU A 6 10.34 -5.98 -6.35
N LEU A 7 9.25 -5.44 -5.81
CA LEU A 7 8.88 -4.03 -6.03
C LEU A 7 9.60 -3.06 -5.09
N GLY A 8 10.37 -3.56 -4.12
CA GLY A 8 10.93 -2.75 -3.04
C GLY A 8 9.84 -2.04 -2.21
N PHE A 9 8.61 -2.56 -2.24
CA PHE A 9 7.45 -2.00 -1.57
C PHE A 9 6.96 -2.96 -0.49
N ARG A 10 7.49 -2.79 0.72
CA ARG A 10 7.17 -3.61 1.88
C ARG A 10 6.83 -2.73 3.09
N PRO A 11 5.66 -2.07 3.08
CA PRO A 11 5.25 -1.25 4.22
C PRO A 11 5.07 -2.10 5.49
N GLU A 12 5.37 -1.53 6.66
CA GLU A 12 4.98 -2.14 7.95
C GLU A 12 3.46 -2.07 8.11
N LEU A 13 2.78 -3.21 8.18
CA LEU A 13 1.31 -3.30 8.19
C LEU A 13 0.74 -3.84 9.50
N GLU A 14 1.56 -4.42 10.37
CA GLU A 14 1.11 -4.97 11.65
C GLU A 14 1.14 -3.93 12.77
N ARG A 15 2.09 -2.99 12.72
CA ARG A 15 2.32 -2.01 13.78
C ARG A 15 2.27 -0.59 13.25
N CYS A 16 1.65 0.30 14.03
CA CYS A 16 1.67 1.72 13.75
C CYS A 16 3.12 2.23 13.73
N THR A 17 3.55 2.84 12.65
CA THR A 17 4.93 3.36 12.51
C THR A 17 5.24 4.53 13.44
N HIS A 18 4.21 5.17 14.03
CA HIS A 18 4.38 6.28 14.96
C HIS A 18 4.36 5.86 16.43
N CYS A 19 3.41 5.02 16.85
CA CYS A 19 3.23 4.63 18.26
C CYS A 19 3.54 3.16 18.57
N ALA A 20 3.96 2.38 17.57
CA ALA A 20 4.29 0.94 17.65
C ALA A 20 3.15 0.02 18.11
N ARG A 21 1.94 0.55 18.33
CA ARG A 21 0.74 -0.24 18.68
C ARG A 21 0.36 -1.16 17.52
N ARG A 22 -0.08 -2.38 17.83
CA ARG A 22 -0.61 -3.30 16.83
C ARG A 22 -1.86 -2.71 16.19
N VAL A 23 -1.96 -2.82 14.87
CA VAL A 23 -3.12 -2.37 14.09
C VAL A 23 -3.98 -3.59 13.81
N ASP A 24 -4.95 -3.82 14.70
CA ASP A 24 -5.83 -4.98 14.63
C ASP A 24 -6.92 -4.81 13.58
N GLU A 25 -7.48 -5.92 13.07
CA GLU A 25 -8.47 -5.96 11.99
C GLU A 25 -9.73 -5.11 12.26
N GLY A 26 -10.11 -4.94 13.52
CA GLY A 26 -11.30 -4.19 13.94
C GLY A 26 -11.22 -2.66 13.80
N VAL A 27 -10.05 -2.10 13.49
CA VAL A 27 -9.89 -0.65 13.29
C VAL A 27 -10.44 -0.25 11.91
N ILE A 28 -11.47 0.60 11.87
CA ILE A 28 -12.12 1.00 10.61
C ILE A 28 -11.29 2.05 9.85
N THR A 29 -10.58 2.91 10.58
CA THR A 29 -9.81 4.02 10.02
C THR A 29 -8.33 3.76 10.18
N ARG A 30 -7.64 3.56 9.05
CA ARG A 30 -6.18 3.43 8.99
C ARG A 30 -5.64 4.36 7.92
N ALA A 31 -4.39 4.78 8.07
CA ALA A 31 -3.69 5.52 7.03
C ALA A 31 -2.32 4.93 6.76
N LEU A 32 -1.86 4.97 5.50
CA LEU A 32 -0.47 4.73 5.18
C LEU A 32 0.28 6.05 5.30
N ALA A 33 1.37 6.05 6.05
CA ALA A 33 2.27 7.18 6.04
C ALA A 33 2.96 7.28 4.67
N THR A 34 3.09 8.49 4.16
CA THR A 34 3.68 8.72 2.84
C THR A 34 5.20 8.78 2.92
N THR A 35 5.74 9.26 4.04
CA THR A 35 7.18 9.44 4.29
C THR A 35 7.81 8.26 5.03
N SER A 36 7.05 7.52 5.82
CA SER A 36 7.45 6.23 6.38
C SER A 36 6.64 5.13 5.70
N SER A 37 7.30 4.14 5.10
CA SER A 37 6.63 3.01 4.46
C SER A 37 5.94 2.13 5.51
N GLY A 38 4.74 2.51 5.95
CA GLY A 38 3.96 1.73 6.90
C GLY A 38 2.64 2.36 7.35
N ILE A 39 1.91 1.62 8.17
CA ILE A 39 0.55 1.95 8.60
C ILE A 39 0.57 2.87 9.83
N LEU A 40 -0.50 3.65 9.97
CA LEU A 40 -0.84 4.49 11.12
C LEU A 40 -2.19 4.04 11.68
N CYS A 41 -2.30 4.00 13.00
CA CYS A 41 -3.59 3.81 13.68
C CYS A 41 -4.45 5.06 13.57
N ALA A 42 -5.75 4.93 13.85
CA ALA A 42 -6.71 6.04 13.80
C ALA A 42 -6.20 7.29 14.54
N ASP A 43 -5.76 7.12 15.81
CA ASP A 43 -5.24 8.20 16.65
C ASP A 43 -4.05 8.94 16.02
N CYS A 44 -3.09 8.21 15.45
CA CYS A 44 -1.89 8.83 14.85
C CYS A 44 -2.18 9.42 13.46
N SER A 45 -3.21 8.92 12.76
CA SER A 45 -3.56 9.40 11.43
C SER A 45 -4.31 10.73 11.42
N GLU A 46 -4.94 11.11 12.53
CA GLU A 46 -5.81 12.30 12.59
C GLU A 46 -5.03 13.64 12.54
N GLY A 47 -3.73 13.62 12.85
CA GLY A 47 -2.88 14.82 12.92
C GLY A 47 -1.69 14.84 11.95
N LEU A 48 -1.60 13.92 10.99
CA LEU A 48 -0.49 13.83 10.03
C LEU A 48 -0.95 14.17 8.61
N ASP A 49 -0.51 15.33 8.12
CA ASP A 49 -0.75 15.78 6.73
C ASP A 49 -0.13 14.84 5.68
N ASN A 50 0.90 14.08 6.07
CA ASN A 50 1.63 13.15 5.22
C ASN A 50 1.10 11.71 5.37
N SER A 51 -0.22 11.54 5.37
CA SER A 51 -0.85 10.22 5.46
C SER A 51 -2.03 10.06 4.50
N GLN A 52 -2.13 8.87 3.90
CA GLN A 52 -3.23 8.50 3.01
C GLN A 52 -4.18 7.56 3.75
N LYS A 53 -5.42 8.00 4.00
CA LYS A 53 -6.45 7.10 4.54
C LYS A 53 -6.73 5.97 3.55
N ILE A 54 -6.75 4.75 4.05
CA ILE A 54 -7.07 3.54 3.26
C ILE A 54 -8.22 2.78 3.88
N SER A 55 -8.98 2.08 3.05
CA SER A 55 -10.03 1.18 3.50
C SER A 55 -9.46 -0.09 4.14
N SER A 56 -10.27 -0.77 4.97
CA SER A 56 -9.92 -2.08 5.52
C SER A 56 -9.66 -3.12 4.43
N SER A 57 -10.39 -3.08 3.31
CA SER A 57 -10.17 -3.99 2.18
C SER A 57 -8.81 -3.76 1.52
N THR A 58 -8.36 -2.51 1.44
CA THR A 58 -7.01 -2.17 0.95
C THR A 58 -5.93 -2.66 1.89
N TRP A 59 -6.07 -2.45 3.20
CA TRP A 59 -5.11 -2.99 4.18
C TRP A 59 -5.04 -4.52 4.11
N GLN A 60 -6.17 -5.23 4.06
CA GLN A 60 -6.19 -6.69 3.92
C GLN A 60 -5.55 -7.17 2.62
N ALA A 61 -5.81 -6.47 1.50
CA ALA A 61 -5.19 -6.79 0.22
C ALA A 61 -3.67 -6.61 0.29
N LEU A 62 -3.17 -5.53 0.90
CA LEU A 62 -1.74 -5.29 1.10
C LEU A 62 -1.09 -6.36 1.99
N CYS A 63 -1.77 -6.77 3.07
CA CYS A 63 -1.30 -7.87 3.93
C CYS A 63 -1.19 -9.17 3.13
N ARG A 64 -2.22 -9.52 2.32
CA ARG A 64 -2.19 -10.70 1.45
C ARG A 64 -1.07 -10.64 0.41
N LEU A 65 -0.86 -9.49 -0.21
CA LEU A 65 0.21 -9.28 -1.19
C LEU A 65 1.60 -9.46 -0.58
N GLN A 66 1.81 -9.07 0.68
CA GLN A 66 3.06 -9.30 1.39
C GLN A 66 3.22 -10.72 1.93
N SER A 67 2.13 -11.38 2.31
CA SER A 67 2.19 -12.74 2.85
C SER A 67 2.38 -13.78 1.75
N ALA A 68 1.91 -13.52 0.54
CA ALA A 68 1.96 -14.44 -0.60
C ALA A 68 3.39 -14.85 -0.95
N ASP A 69 3.62 -16.16 -1.04
CA ASP A 69 4.93 -16.73 -1.35
C ASP A 69 5.13 -16.90 -2.86
N GLU A 70 4.03 -17.13 -3.59
CA GLU A 70 3.98 -17.30 -5.04
C GLU A 70 3.06 -16.26 -5.70
N ALA A 71 3.39 -15.88 -6.94
CA ALA A 71 2.56 -14.93 -7.69
C ALA A 71 1.14 -15.48 -7.92
N GLY A 72 1.02 -16.79 -8.15
CA GLY A 72 -0.26 -17.47 -8.36
C GLY A 72 -1.28 -17.24 -7.23
N ASP A 73 -0.81 -17.10 -5.99
CA ASP A 73 -1.65 -16.88 -4.80
C ASP A 73 -2.40 -15.55 -4.84
N VAL A 74 -1.89 -14.57 -5.61
CA VAL A 74 -2.44 -13.22 -5.71
C VAL A 74 -2.94 -12.86 -7.11
N MET A 75 -2.67 -13.69 -8.11
CA MET A 75 -3.16 -13.48 -9.49
C MET A 75 -4.69 -13.45 -9.57
N ASN A 76 -5.38 -14.20 -8.71
CA ASN A 76 -6.84 -14.25 -8.65
C ASN A 76 -7.42 -13.30 -7.58
N LEU A 77 -6.61 -12.39 -7.02
CA LEU A 77 -7.09 -11.45 -6.02
C LEU A 77 -8.02 -10.43 -6.69
N GLU A 78 -9.32 -10.62 -6.53
CA GLU A 78 -10.32 -9.67 -6.99
C GLU A 78 -10.31 -8.42 -6.11
N LEU A 79 -9.82 -7.32 -6.68
CA LEU A 79 -9.79 -6.03 -6.03
C LEU A 79 -10.93 -5.16 -6.54
N SER A 80 -11.71 -4.61 -5.61
CA SER A 80 -12.69 -3.57 -5.94
C SER A 80 -11.99 -2.37 -6.62
N PRO A 81 -12.70 -1.61 -7.47
CA PRO A 81 -12.12 -0.42 -8.12
C PRO A 81 -11.50 0.56 -7.12
N ARG A 82 -12.18 0.76 -5.98
CA ARG A 82 -11.69 1.60 -4.89
C ARG A 82 -10.39 1.08 -4.30
N THR A 83 -10.31 -0.22 -3.95
CA THR A 83 -9.09 -0.79 -3.38
C THR A 83 -7.93 -0.75 -4.37
N ARG A 84 -8.21 -1.00 -5.65
CA ARG A 84 -7.19 -0.90 -6.71
C ARG A 84 -6.61 0.50 -6.81
N GLU A 85 -7.46 1.53 -6.76
CA GLU A 85 -7.00 2.92 -6.81
C GLU A 85 -6.23 3.32 -5.55
N GLU A 86 -6.71 2.93 -4.36
CA GLU A 86 -6.00 3.19 -3.10
C GLU A 86 -4.58 2.59 -3.12
N ILE A 87 -4.43 1.33 -3.56
CA ILE A 87 -3.12 0.66 -3.71
C ILE A 87 -2.26 1.36 -4.77
N ARG A 88 -2.82 1.69 -5.94
CA ARG A 88 -2.11 2.38 -7.02
C ARG A 88 -1.54 3.71 -6.53
N HIS A 89 -2.36 4.50 -5.84
CA HIS A 89 -1.95 5.77 -5.27
C HIS A 89 -0.81 5.58 -4.26
N SER A 90 -0.92 4.61 -3.33
CA SER A 90 0.12 4.34 -2.35
C SER A 90 1.46 3.94 -3.00
N LEU A 91 1.43 3.10 -4.03
CA LEU A 91 2.63 2.73 -4.79
C LEU A 91 3.25 3.93 -5.50
N ARG A 92 2.42 4.78 -6.12
CA ARG A 92 2.90 5.98 -6.80
C ARG A 92 3.58 6.94 -5.83
N VAL A 93 2.96 7.21 -4.68
CA VAL A 93 3.54 8.06 -3.63
C VAL A 93 4.85 7.47 -3.11
N HIS A 94 4.90 6.16 -2.88
CA HIS A 94 6.13 5.47 -2.47
C HIS A 94 7.26 5.68 -3.47
N PHE A 95 7.00 5.47 -4.76
CA PHE A 95 8.02 5.66 -5.80
C PHE A 95 8.44 7.13 -5.95
N GLN A 96 7.51 8.07 -5.84
CA GLN A 96 7.84 9.50 -5.86
C GLN A 96 8.79 9.90 -4.72
N ASN A 97 8.63 9.29 -3.54
CA ASN A 97 9.45 9.62 -2.38
C ASN A 97 10.80 8.89 -2.35
N HIS A 98 10.91 7.73 -3.02
CA HIS A 98 12.12 6.89 -2.97
C HIS A 98 12.96 6.92 -4.25
N ILE A 99 12.41 7.40 -5.37
CA ILE A 99 13.10 7.45 -6.67
C ILE A 99 13.19 8.91 -7.11
N GLU A 100 14.41 9.46 -7.08
CA GLU A 100 14.67 10.82 -7.53
C GLU A 100 14.27 10.99 -9.00
N GLY A 101 13.50 12.04 -9.28
CA GLY A 101 13.05 12.35 -10.65
C GLY A 101 11.98 11.38 -11.20
N PHE A 102 11.32 10.58 -10.36
CA PHE A 102 10.25 9.69 -10.80
C PHE A 102 9.12 10.44 -11.53
N ARG A 103 8.88 10.07 -12.79
CA ARG A 103 7.83 10.65 -13.65
C ARG A 103 6.67 9.68 -13.93
N GLY A 104 6.60 8.59 -13.19
CA GLY A 104 5.70 7.47 -13.46
C GLY A 104 6.41 6.30 -14.13
N LEU A 105 5.74 5.13 -14.14
CA LEU A 105 6.22 3.93 -14.80
C LEU A 105 5.81 3.95 -16.27
N ARG A 106 6.77 3.88 -17.19
CA ARG A 106 6.49 3.79 -18.65
C ARG A 106 5.60 2.60 -19.00
N SER A 107 5.68 1.51 -18.23
CA SER A 107 4.81 0.35 -18.41
C SER A 107 3.33 0.69 -18.21
N GLU A 108 2.97 1.69 -17.39
CA GLU A 108 1.57 2.13 -17.26
C GLU A 108 1.01 2.63 -18.60
N GLU A 109 1.81 3.37 -19.38
CA GLU A 109 1.41 3.88 -20.71
C GLU A 109 1.22 2.73 -21.70
N VAL A 110 2.13 1.75 -21.67
CA VAL A 110 2.07 0.57 -22.55
C VAL A 110 0.84 -0.29 -22.23
N PHE A 111 0.58 -0.58 -20.96
CA PHE A 111 -0.56 -1.40 -20.56
C PHE A 111 -1.90 -0.69 -20.78
N ALA A 112 -1.96 0.64 -20.61
CA ALA A 112 -3.16 1.42 -20.90
C ALA A 112 -3.51 1.46 -22.41
N ALA A 113 -2.55 1.22 -23.29
CA ALA A 113 -2.78 1.16 -24.74
C ALA A 113 -3.24 -0.22 -25.24
N ILE A 114 -3.19 -1.26 -24.39
CA ILE A 114 -3.48 -2.66 -24.75
C ILE A 114 -4.82 -3.14 -24.17
N LEU A 115 -5.36 -2.45 -23.16
CA LEU A 115 -6.67 -2.71 -22.52
C LEU A 115 -7.73 -1.73 -23.05
#